data_AF-A0A968W0T0-F1
#
_entry.id   AF-A0A968W0T0-F1
#
_cell.length_a   1.000
_cell.length_b   1.000
_cell.length_c   1.000
_cell.angle_alpha   90.00
_cell.angle_beta   90.00
_cell.angle_gamma   90.00
#
_symmetry.space_group_name_H-M   'P 1'
#
loop_
_entity.id
_entity.type
_entity.pdbx_description
1 polymer ?
#
loop_
_entity_poly.entity_id
_entity_poly.type
_entity_poly.pdbx_seq_one_letter_code
_entity_poly.pdbx_strand_id
1 'polypeptide(L)'
;MPADMVPYWDFDLTDTAQAPRDASAAAIMASALIELSNFVNFNLREKYLSAASKALASLSSARYLAAEGENGNFILKHSVGAYPKNSEVDVPLTYADYYYVEALIRYLKITGS
;
A
#
# COMPACT_ATOMS: atom_id res chain seq x y z
N MET A 1 0.70 -8.95 9.91
CA MET A 1 1.20 -7.95 8.96
C MET A 1 2.68 -8.20 8.69
N PRO A 2 3.11 -8.22 7.43
CA PRO A 2 4.53 -8.31 7.05
C PRO A 2 5.35 -7.09 7.47
N ALA A 3 6.68 -7.23 7.56
CA ALA A 3 7.56 -6.19 8.10
C ALA A 3 7.62 -4.91 7.26
N ASP A 4 7.43 -5.02 5.94
CA ASP A 4 7.42 -3.91 4.97
C ASP A 4 6.06 -3.16 4.93
N MET A 5 5.07 -3.58 5.73
CA MET A 5 3.72 -3.02 5.75
C MET A 5 2.97 -3.11 4.40
N VAL A 6 3.35 -4.02 3.52
CA VAL A 6 2.53 -4.44 2.37
C VAL A 6 1.91 -5.80 2.68
N PRO A 7 0.59 -5.96 2.68
CA PRO A 7 -0.03 -7.23 3.06
C PRO A 7 0.10 -8.27 1.94
N TYR A 8 -0.10 -9.53 2.30
CA TYR A 8 -0.48 -10.54 1.31
C TYR A 8 -1.95 -10.32 0.91
N TRP A 9 -2.39 -10.94 -0.17
CA TRP A 9 -3.78 -10.81 -0.63
C TRP A 9 -4.81 -11.29 0.42
N ASP A 10 -4.41 -12.16 1.36
CA ASP A 10 -5.24 -12.65 2.45
C ASP A 10 -4.43 -12.75 3.75
N PHE A 11 -5.03 -12.36 4.88
CA PHE A 11 -4.40 -12.38 6.20
C PHE A 11 -4.48 -13.74 6.89
N ASP A 12 -5.38 -14.62 6.47
CA ASP A 12 -5.61 -15.93 7.07
C ASP A 12 -4.70 -17.03 6.48
N LEU A 13 -3.79 -16.65 5.57
CA LEU A 13 -2.81 -17.56 4.98
C LEU A 13 -1.86 -18.12 6.04
N THR A 14 -1.79 -19.45 6.11
CA THR A 14 -0.88 -20.18 7.02
C THR A 14 0.50 -20.38 6.42
N ASP A 15 0.61 -20.48 5.09
CA ASP A 15 1.85 -20.47 4.33
C ASP A 15 1.88 -19.23 3.41
N THR A 16 2.97 -18.47 3.51
CA THR A 16 3.16 -17.23 2.77
C THR A 16 4.37 -17.26 1.83
N ALA A 17 5.05 -18.41 1.70
CA ALA A 17 6.27 -18.52 0.91
C ALA A 17 6.08 -18.12 -0.56
N GLN A 18 4.89 -18.37 -1.13
CA GLN A 18 4.54 -18.03 -2.51
C GLN A 18 3.28 -17.16 -2.61
N ALA A 19 2.79 -16.64 -1.48
CA ALA A 19 1.58 -15.83 -1.49
C ALA A 19 1.85 -14.47 -2.16
N PRO A 20 1.05 -14.05 -3.16
CA PRO A 20 1.23 -12.74 -3.76
C PRO A 20 0.92 -11.63 -2.77
N ARG A 21 1.58 -10.51 -2.98
CA ARG A 21 1.37 -9.26 -2.24
C ARG A 21 0.21 -8.52 -2.85
N ASP A 22 -0.45 -7.69 -2.05
CA ASP A 22 -1.44 -6.76 -2.56
C ASP A 22 -1.04 -5.31 -2.22
N ALA A 23 -0.35 -4.68 -3.18
CA ALA A 23 0.03 -3.28 -3.10
C ALA A 23 -1.18 -2.35 -3.03
N SER A 24 -2.32 -2.73 -3.61
CA SER A 24 -3.54 -1.93 -3.57
C SER A 24 -4.09 -1.81 -2.15
N ALA A 25 -4.17 -2.92 -1.40
CA ALA A 25 -4.55 -2.91 0.01
C ALA A 25 -3.58 -2.07 0.86
N ALA A 26 -2.27 -2.15 0.60
CA ALA A 26 -1.29 -1.30 1.30
C ALA A 26 -1.53 0.19 1.05
N ALA A 27 -1.79 0.59 -0.20
CA ALA A 27 -2.05 1.97 -0.57
C ALA A 27 -3.34 2.51 0.08
N ILE A 28 -4.42 1.73 0.05
CA ILE A 28 -5.70 2.06 0.71
C ILE A 28 -5.50 2.20 2.22
N MET A 29 -4.83 1.24 2.85
CA MET A 29 -4.55 1.28 4.29
C MET A 29 -3.69 2.50 4.66
N ALA A 30 -2.67 2.83 3.87
CA ALA A 30 -1.84 4.00 4.11
C ALA A 30 -2.68 5.29 4.07
N SER A 31 -3.51 5.48 3.04
CA SER A 31 -4.40 6.65 2.94
C SER A 31 -5.36 6.75 4.14
N ALA A 32 -5.98 5.62 4.52
CA ALA A 32 -6.92 5.55 5.64
C ALA A 32 -6.26 5.80 7.00
N LEU A 33 -5.07 5.26 7.24
CA LEU A 33 -4.33 5.45 8.49
C LEU A 33 -3.89 6.91 8.66
N ILE A 34 -3.49 7.57 7.56
CA ILE A 34 -3.17 8.99 7.58
C ILE A 34 -4.40 9.83 7.92
N GLU A 35 -5.56 9.52 7.33
CA GLU A 35 -6.83 10.17 7.66
C GLU A 35 -7.18 10.00 9.14
N LEU A 36 -7.18 8.74 9.60
CA LEU A 36 -7.56 8.37 10.95
C LEU A 36 -6.68 9.04 12.01
N SER A 37 -5.42 9.31 11.67
CA SER A 37 -4.47 10.01 12.54
C SER A 37 -4.94 11.41 12.97
N ASN A 38 -5.90 12.02 12.26
CA ASN A 38 -6.48 13.33 12.60
C ASN A 38 -7.63 13.25 13.62
N PHE A 39 -8.12 12.04 13.94
CA PHE A 39 -9.30 11.84 14.79
C PHE A 39 -8.98 11.11 16.10
N VAL A 40 -7.70 10.87 16.40
CA VAL A 40 -7.27 10.06 17.55
C VAL A 40 -6.28 10.81 18.45
N ASN A 41 -6.07 10.26 19.64
CA ASN A 41 -5.05 10.77 20.56
C ASN A 41 -3.64 10.63 19.99
N PHE A 42 -2.69 11.35 20.59
CA PHE A 42 -1.30 11.42 20.15
C PHE A 42 -0.64 10.05 19.98
N ASN A 43 -0.80 9.13 20.92
CA ASN A 43 -0.15 7.82 20.86
C ASN A 43 -0.64 6.98 19.67
N LEU A 44 -1.95 7.01 19.40
CA LEU A 44 -2.53 6.33 18.24
C LEU A 44 -2.18 7.03 16.93
N ARG A 45 -2.15 8.37 16.91
CA ARG A 45 -1.72 9.17 15.77
C ARG A 45 -0.32 8.75 15.31
N GLU A 46 0.63 8.71 16.24
CA GLU A 46 2.01 8.31 15.94
C GLU A 46 2.08 6.87 15.42
N LYS A 47 1.33 5.95 16.02
CA LYS A 47 1.25 4.56 15.56
C LYS A 47 0.74 4.45 14.12
N TYR A 48 -0.32 5.18 13.77
CA TYR A 48 -0.91 5.15 12.43
C TYR A 48 -0.01 5.81 11.39
N LEU A 49 0.58 6.98 11.71
CA LEU A 49 1.51 7.64 10.81
C LEU A 49 2.79 6.81 10.60
N SER A 50 3.29 6.12 11.62
CA SER A 50 4.43 5.20 11.48
C SER A 50 4.12 4.00 10.59
N ALA A 51 2.92 3.44 10.73
CA ALA A 51 2.46 2.34 9.87
C ALA A 51 2.31 2.79 8.41
N ALA A 52 1.65 3.93 8.19
CA ALA A 52 1.43 4.50 6.86
C ALA A 52 2.75 4.90 6.18
N SER A 53 3.68 5.54 6.91
CA SER A 53 4.97 5.95 6.35
C SER A 53 5.82 4.76 5.94
N LYS A 54 5.82 3.67 6.72
CA LYS A 54 6.48 2.41 6.35
C LYS A 54 5.88 1.80 5.09
N ALA A 55 4.54 1.75 4.99
CA ALA A 55 3.88 1.25 3.79
C ALA A 55 4.24 2.11 2.57
N LEU A 56 4.18 3.43 2.68
CA LEU A 56 4.55 4.35 1.60
C LEU A 56 6.03 4.21 1.18
N ALA A 57 6.94 4.07 2.14
CA ALA A 57 8.35 3.83 1.83
C ALA A 57 8.56 2.52 1.06
N SER A 58 7.87 1.45 1.46
CA SER A 58 7.90 0.16 0.75
C SER A 58 7.30 0.27 -0.64
N LEU A 59 6.11 0.87 -0.77
CA LEU A 59 5.46 1.09 -2.07
C LEU A 59 6.30 1.94 -3.02
N SER A 60 7.11 2.87 -2.48
CA SER A 60 8.02 3.72 -3.24
C SER A 60 9.37 3.07 -3.56
N SER A 61 9.60 1.83 -3.14
CA SER A 61 10.82 1.08 -3.45
C SER A 61 10.76 0.46 -4.85
N ALA A 62 11.91 0.16 -5.45
CA ALA A 62 12.00 -0.50 -6.76
C ALA A 62 11.25 -1.85 -6.83
N ARG A 63 10.95 -2.47 -5.68
CA ARG A 63 10.11 -3.68 -5.61
C ARG A 63 8.69 -3.39 -6.10
N TYR A 64 8.07 -2.29 -5.67
CA TYR A 64 6.66 -2.00 -5.93
C TYR A 64 6.46 -0.86 -6.92
N LEU A 65 7.32 0.16 -6.91
CA LEU A 65 7.28 1.27 -7.85
C LEU A 65 7.85 0.84 -9.21
N ALA A 66 7.11 1.10 -10.28
CA ALA A 66 7.59 0.89 -11.64
C ALA A 66 8.62 1.95 -12.04
N ALA A 67 9.57 1.58 -12.90
CA ALA A 67 10.42 2.57 -13.56
C ALA A 67 9.61 3.34 -14.61
N GLU A 68 10.08 4.55 -14.94
CA GLU A 68 9.41 5.39 -15.93
C GLU A 68 9.33 4.68 -17.30
N GLY A 69 8.14 4.69 -17.91
CA GLY A 69 7.87 4.03 -19.19
C GLY A 69 7.67 2.51 -19.12
N GLU A 70 7.78 1.89 -17.94
CA GLU A 70 7.49 0.47 -17.73
C GLU A 70 6.05 0.23 -17.24
N ASN A 71 5.70 -1.03 -16.97
CA ASN A 71 4.45 -1.45 -16.31
C ASN A 71 3.16 -0.89 -16.95
N GLY A 72 3.16 -0.66 -18.28
CA GLY A 72 2.00 -0.08 -18.97
C GLY A 72 1.65 1.34 -18.51
N ASN A 73 2.61 2.08 -17.95
CA ASN A 73 2.47 3.38 -17.30
C ASN A 73 1.65 3.38 -16.00
N PHE A 74 1.41 2.22 -15.39
CA PHE A 74 0.94 2.13 -14.01
C PHE A 74 2.09 2.39 -13.04
N ILE A 75 1.79 3.08 -11.94
CA ILE A 75 2.77 3.50 -10.94
C ILE A 75 3.21 2.29 -10.10
N LEU A 76 2.26 1.52 -9.58
CA LEU A 76 2.55 0.39 -8.70
C LEU A 76 2.41 -0.97 -9.41
N LYS A 77 3.26 -1.90 -8.98
CA LYS A 77 3.25 -3.32 -9.31
C LYS A 77 2.62 -4.13 -8.17
N HIS A 78 2.37 -5.42 -8.42
CA HIS A 78 2.06 -6.42 -7.39
C HIS A 78 0.78 -6.15 -6.58
N SER A 79 -0.35 -5.97 -7.27
CA SER A 79 -1.68 -5.97 -6.65
C SER A 79 -2.45 -7.26 -6.96
N VAL A 80 -3.46 -7.56 -6.15
CA VAL A 80 -4.33 -8.73 -6.34
C VAL A 80 -5.80 -8.32 -6.27
N GLY A 81 -6.54 -8.51 -7.36
CA GLY A 81 -7.97 -8.21 -7.43
C GLY A 81 -8.86 -9.35 -6.92
N ALA A 82 -8.73 -10.55 -7.50
CA ALA A 82 -9.55 -11.69 -7.12
C ALA A 82 -8.80 -13.04 -7.25
N TYR A 83 -7.96 -13.33 -6.26
CA TYR A 83 -7.15 -14.56 -6.23
C TYR A 83 -7.97 -15.87 -6.37
N PRO A 84 -9.10 -16.07 -5.65
CA PRO A 84 -9.88 -17.31 -5.79
C PRO A 84 -10.50 -17.51 -7.18
N LYS A 85 -10.60 -16.45 -7.98
CA LYS A 85 -11.10 -16.48 -9.36
C LYS A 85 -9.97 -16.50 -10.39
N ASN A 86 -8.71 -16.55 -9.95
CA ASN A 86 -7.52 -16.42 -10.78
C ASN A 86 -7.57 -15.19 -11.72
N SER A 87 -8.10 -14.09 -11.21
CA SER A 87 -8.29 -12.84 -11.95
C SER A 87 -7.50 -11.74 -11.28
N GLU A 88 -6.75 -10.99 -12.09
CA GLU A 88 -5.94 -9.85 -11.63
C GLU A 88 -4.98 -10.25 -10.49
N VAL A 89 -4.20 -11.32 -10.68
CA VAL A 89 -3.24 -11.80 -9.69
C VAL A 89 -1.84 -11.32 -10.07
N ASP A 90 -1.20 -10.59 -9.16
CA ASP A 90 0.16 -10.03 -9.33
C ASP A 90 0.27 -9.10 -10.56
N VAL A 91 -0.65 -8.14 -10.65
CA VAL A 91 -0.75 -7.17 -11.75
C VAL A 91 -0.87 -5.73 -11.21
N PRO A 92 -0.60 -4.70 -12.03
CA PRO A 92 -0.98 -3.33 -11.69
C PRO A 92 -2.51 -3.16 -11.67
N LEU A 93 -3.00 -2.27 -10.81
CA LEU A 93 -4.44 -1.96 -10.68
C LEU A 93 -4.63 -0.44 -10.52
N THR A 94 -5.54 0.16 -11.30
CA THR A 94 -5.74 1.62 -11.33
C THR A 94 -6.07 2.22 -9.96
N TYR A 95 -6.81 1.48 -9.13
CA TYR A 95 -7.14 1.93 -7.78
C TYR A 95 -5.95 1.89 -6.83
N ALA A 96 -4.97 1.02 -7.05
CA ALA A 96 -3.71 1.04 -6.29
C ALA A 96 -2.97 2.37 -6.49
N ASP A 97 -2.83 2.78 -7.75
CA ASP A 97 -2.17 4.04 -8.12
C ASP A 97 -2.91 5.25 -7.55
N TYR A 98 -4.24 5.27 -7.65
CA TYR A 98 -5.07 6.34 -7.10
C TYR A 98 -4.82 6.52 -5.60
N TYR A 99 -4.96 5.45 -4.82
CA TYR A 99 -4.80 5.53 -3.36
C TYR A 99 -3.36 5.76 -2.94
N TYR A 100 -2.38 5.32 -3.73
CA TYR A 100 -0.97 5.60 -3.47
C TYR A 100 -0.67 7.10 -3.61
N VAL A 101 -1.10 7.72 -4.71
CA VAL A 101 -0.94 9.17 -4.90
C VAL A 101 -1.73 9.95 -3.85
N GLU A 102 -2.95 9.53 -3.53
CA GLU A 102 -3.74 10.14 -2.46
C GLU A 102 -3.00 10.09 -1.12
N ALA A 103 -2.48 8.93 -0.74
CA ALA A 103 -1.75 8.74 0.51
C ALA A 103 -0.47 9.59 0.56
N LEU A 104 0.29 9.69 -0.54
CA LEU A 104 1.45 10.58 -0.63
C LEU A 104 1.06 12.05 -0.41
N ILE A 105 0.01 12.52 -1.08
CA ILE A 105 -0.48 13.90 -0.94
C ILE A 105 -0.93 14.17 0.51
N ARG A 106 -1.67 13.24 1.13
CA ARG A 106 -2.10 13.36 2.53
C ARG A 106 -0.91 13.38 3.48
N TYR A 107 0.07 12.52 3.26
CA TYR A 107 1.27 12.44 4.09
C TYR A 107 2.10 13.73 4.01
N LEU A 108 2.28 14.28 2.81
CA LEU A 108 2.97 15.54 2.58
C LEU A 108 2.26 16.72 3.26
N LYS A 109 0.92 16.75 3.28
CA LYS A 109 0.17 17.81 3.97
C LYS A 109 0.35 17.80 5.49
N ILE A 110 0.62 16.63 6.08
CA ILE A 110 0.79 16.48 7.53
C ILE A 110 2.25 16.67 7.95
N THR A 111 3.21 16.34 7.08
CA THR A 111 4.66 16.38 7.38
C THR A 111 5.37 17.59 6.80
N GLY A 112 4.84 18.19 5.74
CA GLY A 112 5.33 19.44 5.15
C GLY A 112 4.81 20.65 5.91
N SER A 113 5.44 20.96 7.04
CA SER A 113 5.37 22.25 7.73
C SER A 113 6.75 22.91 7.74
#